data_AF-A0A543JR45-F1
#
_entry.id   AF-A0A543JR45-F1
#
_cell.length_a   1.000
_cell.length_b   1.000
_cell.length_c   1.000
_cell.angle_alpha   90.00
_cell.angle_beta   90.00
_cell.angle_gamma   90.00
#
_symmetry.space_group_name_H-M   'P 1'
#
loop_
_entity.id
_entity.type
_entity.pdbx_description
1 polymer ?
#
loop_
_entity_poly.entity_id
_entity_poly.type
_entity_poly.pdbx_seq_one_letter_code
_entity_poly.pdbx_strand_id
1 'polypeptide(L)'
;MTAPGGEPVRLIEHELDAEYVGVGRRGTLYRAPARQRCYRLIRPAELSADHRDELKRWQHRGWRPGLATVVPADTAGDQQRLGGRWYQVVCYETNGRRSLADAIADPDPARRVDAVVTALRALPGWWESLGPGMMPMPADIVLTDAGPQLLPLPCWGAPSFTELLSAPERVLHLAPDLARGQTAVGRAEDLFALGVAALRCFGTTPDTDAERLLHRAACAVAPSGERLDGRLPTWMRRVGPIRAVLEDLCEMTTAPRRGDVDVTWLADRLQHARDAMDPVAAVQGLRDAGEPEQALSLARAVLVDAPHYDVLVLAATIAYQDTAAPLEALTLLDRAVEIAPDRVEAYGEQMSVVAIGEVWAVVQALLSDAIDDSFTRRLDATVQTAFHRLPRALRGRHAPAMASHLIRQGRVREANAFAHKWLHDGKTLMWWRFDLMIVYATTFWLLGRHAQAFQVVGVIRQGLARVRENGSVDIAAIELYELLLGQLEDDMTEEEGR
;
A
#
# COMPACT_ATOMS: atom_id res chain seq x y z
N MET A 1 -20.48 -11.68 13.15
CA MET A 1 -20.93 -12.90 12.45
C MET A 1 -22.17 -13.41 13.17
N THR A 2 -23.22 -13.76 12.43
CA THR A 2 -24.46 -14.33 13.00
C THR A 2 -24.37 -15.86 13.00
N ALA A 3 -24.72 -16.47 14.13
CA ALA A 3 -24.74 -17.92 14.29
C ALA A 3 -25.72 -18.58 13.30
N PRO A 4 -25.40 -19.75 12.72
CA PRO A 4 -26.33 -20.46 11.85
C PRO A 4 -27.51 -21.03 12.64
N GLY A 5 -28.72 -20.94 12.06
CA GLY A 5 -29.89 -21.74 12.47
C GLY A 5 -30.25 -21.76 13.96
N GLY A 6 -30.22 -20.60 14.64
CA GLY A 6 -30.59 -20.50 16.05
C GLY A 6 -29.72 -21.35 16.99
N GLU A 7 -28.45 -21.57 16.62
CA GLU A 7 -27.45 -22.19 17.49
C GLU A 7 -27.21 -21.29 18.72
N PRO A 8 -27.23 -21.85 19.95
CA PRO A 8 -27.05 -21.09 21.18
C PRO A 8 -25.56 -20.79 21.43
N VAL A 9 -24.94 -20.03 20.54
CA VAL A 9 -23.48 -19.76 20.50
C VAL A 9 -22.94 -19.36 21.87
N ARG A 10 -23.57 -18.40 22.56
CA ARG A 10 -23.10 -17.94 23.88
C ARG A 10 -23.03 -19.05 24.93
N LEU A 11 -23.96 -20.01 24.89
CA LEU A 11 -23.98 -21.13 25.83
C LEU A 11 -22.87 -22.13 25.48
N ILE A 12 -22.67 -22.40 24.19
CA ILE A 12 -21.60 -23.27 23.69
C ILE A 12 -20.22 -22.67 24.00
N GLU A 13 -20.03 -21.37 23.78
CA GLU A 13 -18.80 -20.64 24.11
C GLU A 13 -18.45 -20.79 25.60
N HIS A 14 -19.45 -20.66 26.47
CA HIS A 14 -19.27 -20.84 27.91
C HIS A 14 -18.94 -22.30 28.29
N GLU A 15 -19.66 -23.28 27.73
CA GLU A 15 -19.45 -24.70 28.02
C GLU A 15 -18.10 -25.23 27.50
N LEU A 16 -17.61 -24.70 26.38
CA LEU A 16 -16.31 -25.09 25.79
C LEU A 16 -15.12 -24.26 26.30
N ASP A 17 -15.38 -23.14 26.99
CA ASP A 17 -14.39 -22.10 27.27
C ASP A 17 -13.65 -21.68 25.98
N ALA A 18 -14.43 -21.33 24.95
CA ALA A 18 -13.98 -21.07 23.60
C ALA A 18 -14.76 -19.92 22.96
N GLU A 19 -14.18 -19.26 21.97
CA GLU A 19 -14.82 -18.20 21.18
C GLU A 19 -15.31 -18.73 19.83
N TYR A 20 -16.47 -18.25 19.38
CA TYR A 20 -16.99 -18.60 18.05
C TYR A 20 -16.17 -17.96 16.94
N VAL A 21 -15.71 -18.78 16.00
CA VAL A 21 -14.87 -18.36 14.86
C VAL A 21 -15.70 -18.16 13.59
N GLY A 22 -16.70 -19.00 13.35
CA GLY A 22 -17.46 -18.97 12.11
C GLY A 22 -17.97 -20.34 11.68
N VAL A 23 -18.39 -20.43 10.42
CA VAL A 23 -18.82 -21.69 9.80
C VAL A 23 -17.71 -22.27 8.94
N GLY A 24 -17.39 -23.54 9.18
CA GLY A 24 -16.57 -24.32 8.27
C GLY A 24 -17.41 -24.92 7.16
N ARG A 25 -16.77 -25.66 6.23
CA ARG A 25 -17.48 -26.40 5.18
C ARG A 25 -18.60 -27.26 5.78
N ARG A 26 -18.27 -28.05 6.81
CA ARG A 26 -19.24 -28.75 7.66
C ARG A 26 -19.05 -28.33 9.11
N GLY A 27 -20.16 -28.07 9.78
CA GLY A 27 -20.16 -27.69 11.20
C GLY A 27 -19.76 -26.24 11.46
N THR A 28 -19.76 -25.89 12.73
CA THR A 28 -19.36 -24.58 13.26
C THR A 28 -18.04 -24.70 14.02
N LEU A 29 -17.23 -23.64 13.99
CA LEU A 29 -15.89 -23.64 14.55
C LEU A 29 -15.78 -22.71 15.75
N TYR A 30 -15.11 -23.22 16.78
CA TYR A 30 -14.83 -22.52 18.02
C TYR A 30 -13.33 -22.64 18.31
N ARG A 31 -12.73 -21.61 18.89
CA ARG A 31 -11.30 -21.57 19.21
C ARG A 31 -11.13 -21.33 20.71
N ALA A 32 -10.26 -22.08 21.35
CA ALA A 32 -9.88 -21.91 22.75
C ALA A 32 -8.38 -21.58 22.83
N PRO A 33 -7.98 -20.30 22.69
CA PRO A 33 -6.57 -19.91 22.59
C PRO A 33 -5.76 -20.31 23.82
N ALA A 34 -6.33 -20.22 25.02
CA ALA A 34 -5.68 -20.61 26.28
C ALA A 34 -5.29 -22.09 26.32
N ARG A 35 -6.03 -22.92 25.58
CA ARG A 35 -5.86 -24.38 25.53
C ARG A 35 -5.13 -24.83 24.26
N GLN A 36 -4.77 -23.90 23.38
CA GLN A 36 -4.19 -24.18 22.05
C GLN A 36 -5.03 -25.17 21.25
N ARG A 37 -6.35 -24.97 21.26
CA ARG A 37 -7.31 -25.87 20.62
C ARG A 37 -8.32 -25.15 19.75
N CYS A 38 -8.75 -25.84 18.71
CA CYS A 38 -9.96 -25.50 17.95
C CYS A 38 -10.94 -26.68 17.98
N TYR A 39 -12.22 -26.38 18.05
CA TYR A 39 -13.31 -27.35 18.09
C TYR A 39 -14.22 -27.13 16.89
N ARG A 40 -14.46 -28.18 16.11
CA ARG A 40 -15.50 -28.21 15.07
C ARG A 40 -16.69 -29.00 15.58
N LEU A 41 -17.86 -28.37 15.57
CA LEU A 41 -19.12 -28.98 15.99
C LEU A 41 -19.95 -29.33 14.75
N ILE A 42 -20.13 -30.63 14.50
CA ILE A 42 -20.91 -31.12 13.36
C ILE A 42 -22.21 -31.74 13.89
N ARG A 43 -23.36 -31.37 13.30
CA ARG A 43 -24.63 -31.96 13.68
C ARG A 43 -24.64 -33.47 13.34
N PRO A 44 -25.09 -34.37 14.22
CA PRO A 44 -25.09 -35.81 13.96
C PRO A 44 -25.86 -36.21 12.70
N ALA A 45 -26.90 -35.45 12.34
CA ALA A 45 -27.67 -35.66 11.11
C ALA A 45 -26.84 -35.50 9.81
N GLU A 46 -25.69 -34.83 9.86
CA GLU A 46 -24.77 -34.68 8.72
C GLU A 46 -23.83 -35.88 8.54
N LEU A 47 -23.78 -36.80 9.50
CA LEU A 47 -22.76 -37.84 9.56
C LEU A 47 -23.38 -39.24 9.52
N SER A 48 -22.93 -40.05 8.57
CA SER A 48 -23.20 -41.49 8.57
C SER A 48 -22.37 -42.19 9.67
N ALA A 49 -22.58 -43.49 9.87
CA ALA A 49 -21.70 -44.29 10.71
C ALA A 49 -20.27 -44.29 10.16
N ASP A 50 -20.12 -44.47 8.84
CA ASP A 50 -18.81 -44.48 8.16
C ASP A 50 -18.03 -43.18 8.32
N HIS A 51 -18.72 -42.03 8.26
CA HIS A 51 -18.09 -40.73 8.50
C HIS A 51 -17.52 -40.62 9.93
N ARG A 52 -18.25 -41.12 10.93
CA ARG A 52 -17.81 -41.09 12.33
C ARG A 52 -16.61 -42.01 12.57
N ASP A 53 -16.61 -43.19 11.96
CA ASP A 53 -15.47 -44.10 12.05
C ASP A 53 -14.24 -43.54 11.31
N GLU A 54 -14.44 -42.84 10.20
CA GLU A 54 -13.37 -42.14 9.53
C GLU A 54 -12.76 -41.02 10.40
N LEU A 55 -13.58 -40.20 11.07
CA LEU A 55 -13.09 -39.18 12.00
C LEU A 55 -12.25 -39.76 13.13
N LYS A 56 -12.65 -40.91 13.70
CA LYS A 56 -11.84 -41.61 14.70
C LYS A 56 -10.48 -42.03 14.15
N ARG A 57 -10.43 -42.56 12.93
CA ARG A 57 -9.14 -42.91 12.27
C ARG A 57 -8.23 -41.69 12.07
N TRP A 58 -8.80 -40.50 11.90
CA TRP A 58 -8.03 -39.27 11.76
C TRP A 58 -7.33 -38.83 13.05
N GLN A 59 -7.86 -39.16 14.23
CA GLN A 59 -7.17 -38.93 15.52
C GLN A 59 -5.85 -39.71 15.63
N HIS A 60 -5.69 -40.77 14.84
CA HIS A 60 -4.48 -41.59 14.79
C HIS A 60 -3.55 -41.20 13.63
N ARG A 61 -3.90 -40.20 12.82
CA ARG A 61 -3.00 -39.68 11.79
C ARG A 61 -1.95 -38.81 12.46
N GLY A 62 -0.68 -39.11 12.18
CA GLY A 62 0.44 -38.30 12.65
C GLY A 62 0.43 -36.89 12.08
N TRP A 63 1.27 -36.03 12.66
CA TRP A 63 1.49 -34.66 12.22
C TRP A 63 1.83 -34.57 10.73
N ARG A 64 1.31 -33.54 10.06
CA ARG A 64 1.62 -33.21 8.66
C ARG A 64 1.87 -31.71 8.55
N PRO A 65 2.86 -31.27 7.75
CA PRO A 65 3.11 -29.86 7.51
C PRO A 65 1.85 -29.14 7.00
N GLY A 66 1.56 -27.95 7.55
CA GLY A 66 0.43 -27.12 7.11
C GLY A 66 -0.96 -27.60 7.54
N LEU A 67 -1.08 -28.69 8.30
CA LEU A 67 -2.36 -29.17 8.84
C LEU A 67 -2.33 -29.15 10.38
N ALA A 68 -3.45 -28.77 11.00
CA ALA A 68 -3.62 -28.92 12.45
C ALA A 68 -3.82 -30.41 12.81
N THR A 69 -3.17 -30.87 13.88
CA THR A 69 -3.29 -32.25 14.35
C THR A 69 -4.68 -32.47 14.93
N VAL A 70 -5.37 -33.52 14.47
CA VAL A 70 -6.64 -33.94 15.08
C VAL A 70 -6.32 -34.72 16.34
N VAL A 71 -6.85 -34.27 17.47
CA VAL A 71 -6.64 -34.89 18.78
C VAL A 71 -7.97 -35.40 19.34
N PRO A 72 -7.95 -36.41 20.25
CA PRO A 72 -9.15 -36.81 20.96
C PRO A 72 -9.80 -35.61 21.66
N ALA A 73 -11.13 -35.56 21.64
CA ALA A 73 -11.85 -34.59 22.46
C ALA A 73 -11.56 -34.84 23.95
N ASP A 74 -11.84 -33.86 24.80
CA ASP A 74 -11.69 -33.99 26.25
C ASP A 74 -12.45 -35.20 26.82
N THR A 75 -12.33 -35.44 28.13
CA THR A 75 -12.93 -36.58 28.86
C THR A 75 -14.42 -36.84 28.60
N ALA A 76 -15.16 -35.87 28.05
CA ALA A 76 -16.55 -36.00 27.59
C ALA A 76 -16.74 -36.82 26.29
N GLY A 77 -15.66 -37.19 25.58
CA GLY A 77 -15.69 -37.97 24.35
C GLY A 77 -16.06 -37.17 23.10
N ASP A 78 -16.08 -37.83 21.93
CA ASP A 78 -16.27 -37.17 20.64
C ASP A 78 -17.74 -36.83 20.32
N GLN A 79 -18.70 -37.29 21.14
CA GLN A 79 -20.11 -36.94 21.02
C GLN A 79 -20.56 -36.22 22.28
N GLN A 80 -20.89 -34.95 22.15
CA GLN A 80 -21.20 -34.08 23.30
C GLN A 80 -22.53 -33.38 23.12
N ARG A 81 -23.21 -33.14 24.24
CA ARG A 81 -24.39 -32.30 24.29
C ARG A 81 -23.97 -30.91 24.72
N LEU A 82 -23.96 -29.98 23.76
CA LEU A 82 -23.55 -28.58 23.96
C LEU A 82 -24.72 -27.67 23.63
N GLY A 83 -24.97 -26.66 24.46
CA GLY A 83 -26.09 -25.74 24.27
C GLY A 83 -27.46 -26.45 24.20
N GLY A 84 -27.58 -27.60 24.87
CA GLY A 84 -28.76 -28.46 24.83
C GLY A 84 -28.93 -29.32 23.57
N ARG A 85 -28.04 -29.25 22.58
CA ARG A 85 -28.07 -30.03 21.32
C ARG A 85 -26.90 -31.01 21.23
N TRP A 86 -27.08 -32.12 20.51
CA TRP A 86 -26.02 -33.10 20.30
C TRP A 86 -25.13 -32.72 19.11
N TYR A 87 -23.82 -32.89 19.28
CA TYR A 87 -22.81 -32.65 18.27
C TYR A 87 -21.78 -33.78 18.22
N GLN A 88 -21.28 -34.06 17.02
CA GLN A 88 -19.99 -34.71 16.84
C GLN A 88 -18.92 -33.62 16.94
N VAL A 89 -18.03 -33.74 17.93
CA VAL A 89 -16.94 -32.80 18.19
C VAL A 89 -15.67 -33.33 17.53
N VAL A 90 -15.01 -32.49 16.74
CA VAL A 90 -13.65 -32.72 16.24
C VAL A 90 -12.74 -31.70 16.88
N CYS A 91 -11.72 -32.18 17.60
CA CYS A 91 -10.76 -31.32 18.28
C CYS A 91 -9.44 -31.26 17.50
N TYR A 92 -8.89 -30.07 17.38
CA TYR A 92 -7.62 -29.79 16.72
C TYR A 92 -6.66 -29.15 17.71
N GLU A 93 -5.41 -29.58 17.71
CA GLU A 93 -4.32 -28.91 18.42
C GLU A 93 -3.64 -27.91 17.49
N THR A 94 -3.66 -26.63 17.88
CA THR A 94 -3.03 -25.54 17.13
C THR A 94 -2.73 -24.35 18.04
N ASN A 95 -1.58 -23.72 17.83
CA ASN A 95 -1.18 -22.50 18.53
C ASN A 95 -1.71 -21.22 17.86
N GLY A 96 -2.43 -21.33 16.74
CA GLY A 96 -2.89 -20.17 16.01
C GLY A 96 -4.02 -19.44 16.72
N ARG A 97 -3.84 -18.12 16.86
CA ARG A 97 -4.74 -17.24 17.61
C ARG A 97 -5.78 -16.55 16.74
N ARG A 98 -5.64 -16.64 15.43
CA ARG A 98 -6.47 -15.93 14.45
C ARG A 98 -6.82 -16.88 13.32
N SER A 99 -8.06 -16.85 12.85
CA SER A 99 -8.49 -17.56 11.64
C SER A 99 -8.36 -16.67 10.40
N LEU A 100 -8.42 -17.25 9.21
CA LEU A 100 -8.54 -16.47 7.99
C LEU A 100 -9.85 -15.65 7.98
N ALA A 101 -10.93 -16.15 8.60
CA ALA A 101 -12.17 -15.38 8.80
C ALA A 101 -11.93 -14.09 9.60
N ASP A 102 -11.20 -14.19 10.71
CA ASP A 102 -10.81 -13.02 11.52
C ASP A 102 -9.89 -12.08 10.73
N ALA A 103 -9.01 -12.63 9.88
CA ALA A 103 -8.12 -11.86 9.02
C ALA A 103 -8.86 -11.08 7.94
N ILE A 104 -9.87 -11.66 7.29
CA ILE A 104 -10.73 -10.97 6.31
C ILE A 104 -11.62 -9.91 6.99
N ALA A 105 -11.85 -10.03 8.30
CA ALA A 105 -12.54 -9.02 9.09
C ALA A 105 -11.64 -7.84 9.51
N ASP A 106 -10.33 -7.86 9.24
CA ASP A 106 -9.40 -6.78 9.62
C ASP A 106 -9.84 -5.43 9.02
N PRO A 107 -9.76 -4.33 9.80
CA PRO A 107 -9.97 -2.99 9.26
C PRO A 107 -8.94 -2.62 8.19
N ASP A 108 -7.70 -3.12 8.27
CA ASP A 108 -6.62 -2.83 7.33
C ASP A 108 -6.73 -3.69 6.05
N PRO A 109 -7.01 -3.11 4.88
CA PRO A 109 -7.13 -3.85 3.62
C PRO A 109 -5.89 -4.67 3.26
N ALA A 110 -4.69 -4.16 3.53
CA ALA A 110 -3.45 -4.83 3.16
C ALA A 110 -3.26 -6.12 3.97
N ARG A 111 -3.60 -6.10 5.27
CA ARG A 111 -3.57 -7.30 6.13
C ARG A 111 -4.60 -8.34 5.72
N ARG A 112 -5.78 -7.92 5.25
CA ARG A 112 -6.79 -8.85 4.72
C ARG A 112 -6.24 -9.62 3.52
N VAL A 113 -5.66 -8.91 2.55
CA VAL A 113 -5.12 -9.52 1.33
C VAL A 113 -3.92 -10.40 1.63
N ASP A 114 -2.99 -9.95 2.48
CA ASP A 114 -1.79 -10.70 2.89
C ASP A 114 -2.13 -12.07 3.50
N ALA A 115 -3.16 -12.14 4.34
CA ALA A 115 -3.62 -13.39 4.92
C ALA A 115 -4.16 -14.37 3.87
N VAL A 116 -4.88 -13.88 2.85
CA VAL A 116 -5.38 -14.70 1.75
C VAL A 116 -4.25 -15.16 0.83
N VAL A 117 -3.28 -14.29 0.52
CA VAL A 117 -2.06 -14.65 -0.25
C VAL A 117 -1.33 -15.79 0.45
N THR A 118 -1.16 -15.68 1.76
CA THR A 118 -0.50 -16.69 2.59
C THR A 118 -1.24 -18.03 2.54
N ALA A 119 -2.58 -18.02 2.64
CA ALA A 119 -3.41 -19.22 2.51
C ALA A 119 -3.33 -19.84 1.10
N LEU A 120 -3.36 -19.02 0.04
CA LEU A 120 -3.20 -19.49 -1.34
C LEU A 120 -1.84 -20.18 -1.55
N ARG A 121 -0.76 -19.60 -1.02
CA ARG A 121 0.59 -20.20 -1.12
C ARG A 121 0.72 -21.54 -0.38
N ALA A 122 -0.11 -21.79 0.63
CA ALA A 122 -0.13 -23.07 1.34
C ALA A 122 -1.01 -24.14 0.69
N LEU A 123 -1.95 -23.74 -0.18
CA LEU A 123 -2.93 -24.63 -0.81
C LEU A 123 -2.30 -25.82 -1.57
N PRO A 124 -1.19 -25.67 -2.34
CA PRO A 124 -0.54 -26.80 -2.98
C PRO A 124 -0.06 -27.88 -2.00
N GLY A 125 0.51 -27.47 -0.86
CA GLY A 125 0.94 -28.41 0.20
C GLY A 125 -0.24 -29.13 0.86
N TRP A 126 -1.40 -28.47 0.97
CA TRP A 126 -2.62 -29.12 1.42
C TRP A 126 -3.14 -30.15 0.40
N TRP A 127 -3.06 -29.86 -0.89
CA TRP A 127 -3.41 -30.83 -1.94
C TRP A 127 -2.51 -32.05 -1.94
N GLU A 128 -1.21 -31.89 -1.74
CA GLU A 128 -0.27 -33.00 -1.60
C GLU A 128 -0.60 -33.87 -0.37
N SER A 129 -1.08 -33.24 0.70
CA SER A 129 -1.36 -33.92 1.96
C SER A 129 -2.73 -34.59 2.01
N LEU A 130 -3.78 -33.96 1.48
CA LEU A 130 -5.18 -34.39 1.64
C LEU A 130 -5.86 -34.77 0.32
N GLY A 131 -5.27 -34.42 -0.82
CA GLY A 131 -5.94 -34.44 -2.11
C GLY A 131 -6.81 -33.19 -2.33
N PRO A 132 -7.36 -33.03 -3.55
CA PRO A 132 -8.23 -31.92 -3.88
C PRO A 132 -9.65 -32.10 -3.33
N GLY A 133 -10.46 -31.04 -3.42
CA GLY A 133 -11.87 -31.05 -3.05
C GLY A 133 -12.12 -30.84 -1.57
N MET A 134 -11.23 -30.11 -0.90
CA MET A 134 -11.30 -29.70 0.50
C MET A 134 -12.30 -28.56 0.72
N MET A 135 -12.42 -27.67 -0.25
CA MET A 135 -13.22 -26.43 -0.26
C MET A 135 -12.99 -25.62 1.03
N PRO A 136 -11.76 -25.13 1.26
CA PRO A 136 -11.38 -24.57 2.55
C PRO A 136 -12.12 -23.24 2.79
N MET A 137 -12.92 -23.18 3.85
CA MET A 137 -13.58 -21.95 4.26
C MET A 137 -12.63 -21.07 5.07
N PRO A 138 -12.84 -19.74 5.15
CA PRO A 138 -12.02 -18.88 5.99
C PRO A 138 -11.94 -19.30 7.47
N ALA A 139 -13.02 -19.86 8.03
CA ALA A 139 -12.98 -20.35 9.40
C ALA A 139 -12.15 -21.65 9.55
N ASP A 140 -12.06 -22.46 8.48
CA ASP A 140 -11.30 -23.71 8.46
C ASP A 140 -9.77 -23.49 8.46
N ILE A 141 -9.30 -22.25 8.28
CA ILE A 141 -7.87 -21.93 8.19
C ILE A 141 -7.48 -21.11 9.41
N VAL A 142 -6.48 -21.59 10.14
CA VAL A 142 -5.89 -20.93 11.31
C VAL A 142 -4.52 -20.37 10.93
N LEU A 143 -4.23 -19.14 11.31
CA LEU A 143 -2.97 -18.45 11.05
C LEU A 143 -2.04 -18.60 12.26
N THR A 144 -0.84 -19.13 12.02
CA THR A 144 0.22 -19.33 13.02
C THR A 144 1.49 -18.61 12.59
N ASP A 145 2.45 -18.44 13.51
CA ASP A 145 3.76 -17.85 13.21
C ASP A 145 4.55 -18.68 12.18
N ALA A 146 4.28 -19.99 12.09
CA ALA A 146 4.91 -20.90 11.13
C ALA A 146 4.20 -20.94 9.77
N GLY A 147 3.13 -20.16 9.59
CA GLY A 147 2.27 -20.17 8.40
C GLY A 147 0.85 -20.66 8.68
N PRO A 148 0.01 -20.70 7.64
CA PRO A 148 -1.39 -21.08 7.78
C PRO A 148 -1.53 -22.59 7.94
N GLN A 149 -2.40 -23.00 8.84
CA GLN A 149 -2.76 -24.40 9.08
C GLN A 149 -4.23 -24.60 8.70
N LEU A 150 -4.51 -25.59 7.87
CA LEU A 150 -5.88 -26.04 7.62
C LEU A 150 -6.34 -26.89 8.81
N LEU A 151 -7.58 -26.70 9.28
CA LEU A 151 -8.29 -27.57 10.23
C LEU A 151 -8.97 -28.69 9.45
N PRO A 152 -8.31 -29.84 9.25
CA PRO A 152 -8.68 -30.70 8.16
C PRO A 152 -9.93 -31.52 8.49
N LEU A 153 -10.64 -31.92 7.45
CA LEU A 153 -11.80 -32.80 7.51
C LEU A 153 -11.75 -33.74 6.30
N PRO A 154 -12.20 -35.00 6.40
CA PRO A 154 -12.32 -35.85 5.22
C PRO A 154 -13.22 -35.23 4.14
N CYS A 155 -12.88 -35.48 2.87
CA CYS A 155 -13.60 -34.93 1.72
C CYS A 155 -14.89 -35.70 1.42
N TRP A 156 -15.96 -35.44 2.18
CA TRP A 156 -17.28 -36.08 2.00
C TRP A 156 -18.22 -35.34 1.03
N GLY A 157 -17.70 -34.62 0.04
CA GLY A 157 -18.54 -33.81 -0.87
C GLY A 157 -19.26 -32.63 -0.19
N ALA A 158 -20.20 -32.00 -0.89
CA ALA A 158 -20.87 -30.79 -0.41
C ALA A 158 -21.73 -31.06 0.85
N PRO A 159 -21.91 -30.05 1.74
CA PRO A 159 -22.83 -30.16 2.89
C PRO A 159 -24.27 -30.44 2.46
N SER A 160 -25.12 -30.91 3.37
CA SER A 160 -26.54 -31.07 3.05
C SER A 160 -27.20 -29.73 2.71
N PHE A 161 -28.29 -29.79 1.93
CA PHE A 161 -29.10 -28.61 1.61
C PHE A 161 -29.54 -27.85 2.87
N THR A 162 -29.90 -28.58 3.94
CA THR A 162 -30.26 -27.99 5.24
C THR A 162 -29.11 -27.19 5.87
N GLU A 163 -27.88 -27.70 5.81
CA GLU A 163 -26.70 -26.97 6.32
C GLU A 163 -26.36 -25.75 5.47
N LEU A 164 -26.49 -25.86 4.15
CA LEU A 164 -26.29 -24.73 3.23
C LEU A 164 -27.28 -23.60 3.52
N LEU A 165 -28.56 -23.92 3.68
CA LEU A 165 -29.59 -22.92 4.01
C LEU A 165 -29.45 -22.33 5.42
N SER A 166 -28.93 -23.11 6.37
CA SER A 166 -28.73 -22.62 7.74
C SER A 166 -27.59 -21.61 7.90
N ALA A 167 -26.67 -21.56 6.94
CA ALA A 167 -25.46 -20.76 6.98
C ALA A 167 -25.15 -20.16 5.60
N PRO A 168 -25.65 -18.94 5.29
CA PRO A 168 -25.45 -18.26 4.00
C PRO A 168 -23.98 -18.21 3.56
N GLU A 169 -23.05 -18.12 4.52
CA GLU A 169 -21.61 -18.09 4.25
C GLU A 169 -21.11 -19.36 3.55
N ARG A 170 -21.66 -20.54 3.83
CA ARG A 170 -21.27 -21.77 3.12
C ARG A 170 -21.63 -21.72 1.63
N VAL A 171 -22.75 -21.08 1.32
CA VAL A 171 -23.23 -20.92 -0.07
C VAL A 171 -22.33 -19.97 -0.85
N LEU A 172 -21.80 -18.92 -0.21
CA LEU A 172 -20.89 -17.96 -0.86
C LEU A 172 -19.64 -18.63 -1.42
N HIS A 173 -19.06 -19.57 -0.68
CA HIS A 173 -17.83 -20.26 -1.05
C HIS A 173 -18.08 -21.55 -1.84
N LEU A 174 -19.35 -21.85 -2.17
CA LEU A 174 -19.73 -23.03 -2.93
C LEU A 174 -19.59 -22.77 -4.43
N ALA A 175 -18.74 -23.54 -5.11
CA ALA A 175 -18.56 -23.43 -6.55
C ALA A 175 -19.89 -23.68 -7.31
N PRO A 176 -20.13 -23.03 -8.47
CA PRO A 176 -21.39 -23.14 -9.20
C PRO A 176 -21.81 -24.57 -9.54
N ASP A 177 -20.84 -25.43 -9.88
CA ASP A 177 -21.10 -26.83 -10.21
C ASP A 177 -21.56 -27.64 -8.99
N LEU A 178 -20.99 -27.37 -7.81
CA LEU A 178 -21.44 -27.97 -6.55
C LEU A 178 -22.81 -27.43 -6.14
N ALA A 179 -23.09 -26.15 -6.38
CA ALA A 179 -24.41 -25.55 -6.15
C ALA A 179 -25.50 -26.17 -7.06
N ARG A 180 -25.13 -26.64 -8.27
CA ARG A 180 -26.00 -27.42 -9.17
C ARG A 180 -26.14 -28.90 -8.78
N GLY A 181 -25.45 -29.34 -7.73
CA GLY A 181 -25.52 -30.71 -7.24
C GLY A 181 -24.52 -31.67 -7.89
N GLN A 182 -23.49 -31.19 -8.58
CA GLN A 182 -22.38 -32.05 -9.00
C GLN A 182 -21.60 -32.55 -7.78
N THR A 183 -21.19 -33.81 -7.81
CA THR A 183 -20.50 -34.47 -6.69
C THR A 183 -18.99 -34.54 -6.86
N ALA A 184 -18.49 -34.30 -8.07
CA ALA A 184 -17.06 -34.24 -8.34
C ALA A 184 -16.49 -32.94 -7.76
N VAL A 185 -15.47 -33.08 -6.91
CA VAL A 185 -14.71 -31.98 -6.32
C VAL A 185 -13.26 -32.09 -6.73
N GLY A 186 -12.63 -30.98 -7.06
CA GLY A 186 -11.28 -30.88 -7.58
C GLY A 186 -10.54 -29.64 -7.08
N ARG A 187 -9.40 -29.34 -7.72
CA ARG A 187 -8.55 -28.19 -7.38
C ARG A 187 -9.23 -26.85 -7.69
N ALA A 188 -10.09 -26.82 -8.70
CA ALA A 188 -10.80 -25.60 -9.11
C ALA A 188 -11.78 -25.13 -8.03
N GLU A 189 -12.49 -26.05 -7.38
CA GLU A 189 -13.42 -25.74 -6.29
C GLU A 189 -12.71 -25.24 -5.04
N ASP A 190 -11.52 -25.76 -4.76
CA ASP A 190 -10.68 -25.30 -3.66
C ASP A 190 -10.16 -23.88 -3.91
N LEU A 191 -9.68 -23.61 -5.14
CA LEU A 191 -9.27 -22.27 -5.53
C LEU A 191 -10.46 -21.29 -5.56
N PHE A 192 -11.63 -21.73 -6.02
CA PHE A 192 -12.86 -20.93 -6.01
C PHE A 192 -13.19 -20.48 -4.58
N ALA A 193 -13.16 -21.38 -3.60
CA ALA A 193 -13.46 -21.05 -2.21
C ALA A 193 -12.51 -19.96 -1.66
N LEU A 194 -11.22 -20.04 -1.95
CA LEU A 194 -10.24 -19.01 -1.58
C LEU A 194 -10.34 -17.73 -2.43
N GLY A 195 -10.78 -17.84 -3.68
CA GLY A 195 -11.08 -16.70 -4.55
C GLY A 195 -12.24 -15.86 -4.03
N VAL A 196 -13.29 -16.51 -3.54
CA VAL A 196 -14.40 -15.83 -2.84
C VAL A 196 -13.90 -15.19 -1.55
N ALA A 197 -13.00 -15.86 -0.81
CA ALA A 197 -12.35 -15.27 0.37
C ALA A 197 -11.56 -14.00 0.01
N ALA A 198 -10.82 -14.03 -1.10
CA ALA A 198 -10.08 -12.88 -1.63
C ALA A 198 -11.02 -11.72 -2.00
N LEU A 199 -12.15 -11.97 -2.68
CA LEU A 199 -13.13 -10.92 -2.99
C LEU A 199 -13.64 -10.18 -1.75
N ARG A 200 -13.82 -10.90 -0.64
CA ARG A 200 -14.27 -10.32 0.64
C ARG A 200 -13.22 -9.39 1.28
N CYS A 201 -11.96 -9.44 0.85
CA CYS A 201 -10.94 -8.47 1.24
C CYS A 201 -11.19 -7.09 0.63
N PHE A 202 -11.93 -7.00 -0.47
CA PHE A 202 -12.16 -5.76 -1.19
C PHE A 202 -13.58 -5.22 -0.99
N GLY A 203 -14.57 -6.09 -0.78
CA GLY A 203 -15.97 -5.68 -0.67
C GLY A 203 -16.81 -6.47 0.33
N THR A 204 -18.06 -6.01 0.52
CA THR A 204 -19.07 -6.71 1.32
C THR A 204 -19.95 -7.59 0.46
N THR A 205 -20.37 -8.75 0.97
CA THR A 205 -21.35 -9.60 0.29
C THR A 205 -22.78 -9.08 0.55
N PRO A 206 -23.61 -8.94 -0.50
CA PRO A 206 -24.86 -8.18 -0.41
C PRO A 206 -26.06 -8.96 0.13
N ASP A 207 -26.07 -10.29 0.03
CA ASP A 207 -27.23 -11.12 0.36
C ASP A 207 -26.96 -11.93 1.64
N THR A 208 -27.87 -11.82 2.62
CA THR A 208 -27.92 -12.71 3.80
C THR A 208 -28.93 -13.84 3.63
N ASP A 209 -29.67 -13.84 2.53
CA ASP A 209 -30.67 -14.86 2.19
C ASP A 209 -29.99 -16.04 1.48
N ALA A 210 -29.97 -17.19 2.15
CA ALA A 210 -29.31 -18.39 1.66
C ALA A 210 -29.96 -18.96 0.39
N GLU A 211 -31.28 -18.84 0.22
CA GLU A 211 -31.97 -19.37 -0.96
C GLU A 211 -31.62 -18.56 -2.21
N ARG A 212 -31.67 -17.23 -2.10
CA ARG A 212 -31.24 -16.33 -3.17
C ARG A 212 -29.76 -16.52 -3.49
N LEU A 213 -28.90 -16.63 -2.48
CA LEU A 213 -27.47 -16.90 -2.69
C LEU A 213 -27.26 -18.22 -3.43
N LEU A 214 -27.99 -19.27 -3.08
CA LEU A 214 -27.83 -20.58 -3.69
C LEU A 214 -28.28 -20.55 -5.16
N HIS A 215 -29.40 -19.88 -5.44
CA HIS A 215 -29.85 -19.65 -6.81
C HIS A 215 -28.79 -18.88 -7.62
N ARG A 216 -28.22 -17.81 -7.07
CA ARG A 216 -27.15 -17.03 -7.73
C ARG A 216 -25.91 -17.87 -7.98
N ALA A 217 -25.44 -18.62 -6.98
CA ALA A 217 -24.29 -19.51 -7.09
C ALA A 217 -24.52 -20.57 -8.19
N ALA A 218 -25.69 -21.21 -8.21
CA ALA A 218 -26.05 -22.19 -9.25
C ALA A 218 -26.13 -21.57 -10.66
N CYS A 219 -26.57 -20.33 -10.78
CA CYS A 219 -26.56 -19.59 -12.05
C CYS A 219 -25.19 -19.00 -12.41
N ALA A 220 -24.15 -19.22 -11.60
CA ALA A 220 -22.82 -18.63 -11.75
C ALA A 220 -22.86 -17.09 -11.87
N VAL A 221 -23.83 -16.48 -11.19
CA VAL A 221 -23.96 -15.01 -11.14
C VAL A 221 -23.02 -14.51 -10.06
N ALA A 222 -22.21 -13.51 -10.40
CA ALA A 222 -21.27 -12.89 -9.47
C ALA A 222 -22.00 -12.52 -8.17
N PRO A 223 -21.36 -12.60 -7.01
CA PRO A 223 -21.67 -11.66 -5.95
C PRO A 223 -21.45 -10.26 -6.57
N SER A 224 -22.55 -9.59 -6.91
CA SER A 224 -22.59 -8.46 -7.85
C SER A 224 -21.57 -7.36 -7.52
N GLY A 225 -20.78 -6.97 -8.53
CA GLY A 225 -19.73 -5.95 -8.45
C GLY A 225 -20.19 -4.52 -8.13
N GLU A 226 -21.49 -4.23 -8.15
CA GLU A 226 -22.04 -2.89 -7.82
C GLU A 226 -21.86 -2.46 -6.36
N ARG A 227 -21.35 -3.33 -5.47
CA ARG A 227 -21.20 -3.04 -4.03
C ARG A 227 -19.90 -3.56 -3.40
N LEU A 228 -18.87 -3.78 -4.21
CA LEU A 228 -17.51 -3.97 -3.70
C LEU A 228 -16.95 -2.67 -3.06
N ASP A 229 -17.66 -1.55 -3.25
CA ASP A 229 -17.39 -0.20 -2.78
C ASP A 229 -17.37 0.03 -1.27
N GLY A 230 -17.69 -0.94 -0.43
CA GLY A 230 -17.88 -0.69 1.01
C GLY A 230 -16.62 -0.68 1.87
N ARG A 231 -15.57 -1.43 1.49
CA ARG A 231 -14.46 -1.77 2.42
C ARG A 231 -13.10 -1.18 2.07
N LEU A 232 -12.97 -0.50 0.93
CA LEU A 232 -11.73 0.16 0.51
C LEU A 232 -11.89 1.69 0.59
N PRO A 233 -10.85 2.41 1.05
CA PRO A 233 -10.70 3.85 0.85
C PRO A 233 -10.92 4.26 -0.61
N THR A 234 -11.32 5.52 -0.81
CA THR A 234 -11.74 5.97 -2.15
C THR A 234 -10.58 5.98 -3.14
N TRP A 235 -9.38 6.32 -2.67
CA TRP A 235 -8.17 6.33 -3.51
C TRP A 235 -7.75 4.93 -3.97
N MET A 236 -7.87 3.90 -3.11
CA MET A 236 -7.47 2.52 -3.45
C MET A 236 -8.28 1.96 -4.63
N ARG A 237 -9.51 2.45 -4.84
CA ARG A 237 -10.35 2.03 -5.98
C ARG A 237 -9.83 2.53 -7.32
N ARG A 238 -8.97 3.55 -7.31
CA ARG A 238 -8.35 4.13 -8.51
C ARG A 238 -7.04 3.44 -8.88
N VAL A 239 -6.51 2.60 -7.99
CA VAL A 239 -5.23 1.91 -8.17
C VAL A 239 -5.39 0.77 -9.18
N GLY A 240 -4.64 0.84 -10.28
CA GLY A 240 -4.69 -0.13 -11.38
C GLY A 240 -4.53 -1.60 -10.94
N PRO A 241 -3.47 -1.95 -10.18
CA PRO A 241 -3.28 -3.31 -9.66
C PRO A 241 -4.48 -3.86 -8.87
N ILE A 242 -5.13 -3.03 -8.05
CA ILE A 242 -6.28 -3.43 -7.24
C ILE A 242 -7.51 -3.68 -8.14
N ARG A 243 -7.76 -2.79 -9.11
CA ARG A 243 -8.85 -2.97 -10.07
C ARG A 243 -8.67 -4.24 -10.91
N ALA A 244 -7.45 -4.47 -11.38
CA ALA A 244 -7.15 -5.61 -12.24
C ALA A 244 -7.33 -6.95 -11.51
N VAL A 245 -6.89 -7.07 -10.24
CA VAL A 245 -7.13 -8.29 -9.47
C VAL A 245 -8.61 -8.47 -9.11
N LEU A 246 -9.36 -7.39 -8.91
CA LEU A 246 -10.81 -7.45 -8.67
C LEU A 246 -11.56 -7.99 -9.89
N GLU A 247 -11.19 -7.55 -11.09
CA GLU A 247 -11.72 -8.06 -12.35
C GLU A 247 -11.41 -9.55 -12.51
N ASP A 248 -10.15 -9.95 -12.30
CA ASP A 248 -9.71 -11.35 -12.32
C ASP A 248 -10.51 -12.24 -11.36
N LEU A 249 -10.70 -11.78 -10.12
CA LEU A 249 -11.46 -12.49 -9.10
C LEU A 249 -12.95 -12.57 -9.43
N CYS A 250 -13.54 -11.50 -9.97
CA CYS A 250 -14.93 -11.51 -10.41
C CYS A 250 -15.12 -12.51 -11.56
N GLU A 251 -14.22 -12.55 -12.53
CA GLU A 251 -14.28 -13.51 -13.63
C GLU A 251 -14.16 -14.95 -13.12
N MET A 252 -13.17 -15.22 -12.26
CA MET A 252 -12.95 -16.55 -11.68
C MET A 252 -14.14 -17.04 -10.83
N THR A 253 -14.87 -16.14 -10.18
CA THR A 253 -16.02 -16.49 -9.32
C THR A 253 -17.37 -16.44 -10.04
N THR A 254 -17.39 -16.13 -11.35
CA THR A 254 -18.60 -16.06 -12.19
C THR A 254 -18.61 -17.06 -13.34
N ALA A 255 -17.45 -17.35 -13.92
CA ALA A 255 -17.35 -18.26 -15.06
C ALA A 255 -16.47 -19.45 -14.67
N PRO A 256 -16.87 -20.70 -14.95
CA PRO A 256 -15.98 -21.83 -14.82
C PRO A 256 -14.90 -21.73 -15.91
N ARG A 257 -13.79 -21.04 -15.65
CA ARG A 257 -12.57 -21.20 -16.44
C ARG A 257 -12.10 -22.65 -16.25
N ARG A 258 -12.28 -23.46 -17.29
CA ARG A 258 -11.68 -24.80 -17.40
C ARG A 258 -10.26 -24.62 -17.96
N GLY A 259 -9.27 -24.64 -17.08
CA GLY A 259 -7.85 -24.54 -17.40
C GLY A 259 -7.01 -25.02 -16.22
N ASP A 260 -5.70 -25.15 -16.44
CA ASP A 260 -4.77 -25.50 -15.37
C ASP A 260 -4.85 -24.43 -14.26
N VAL A 261 -4.97 -24.90 -13.01
CA VAL A 261 -5.29 -24.05 -11.86
C VAL A 261 -3.98 -23.46 -11.33
N ASP A 262 -3.62 -22.28 -11.82
CA ASP A 262 -2.41 -21.59 -11.37
C ASP A 262 -2.69 -20.78 -10.09
N VAL A 263 -2.49 -21.45 -8.95
CA VAL A 263 -2.59 -20.83 -7.61
C VAL A 263 -1.53 -19.75 -7.40
N THR A 264 -0.34 -19.96 -7.99
CA THR A 264 0.79 -19.03 -7.86
C THR A 264 0.47 -17.72 -8.55
N TRP A 265 -0.09 -17.79 -9.76
CA TRP A 265 -0.57 -16.60 -10.47
C TRP A 265 -1.55 -15.78 -9.62
N LEU A 266 -2.56 -16.41 -9.01
CA LEU A 266 -3.52 -15.66 -8.18
C LEU A 266 -2.86 -15.05 -6.93
N ALA A 267 -1.98 -15.80 -6.27
CA ALA A 267 -1.25 -15.32 -5.10
C ALA A 267 -0.37 -14.12 -5.45
N ASP A 268 0.32 -14.14 -6.58
CA ASP A 268 1.19 -13.05 -7.02
C ASP A 268 0.40 -11.82 -7.49
N ARG A 269 -0.75 -12.01 -8.14
CA ARG A 269 -1.67 -10.91 -8.48
C ARG A 269 -2.20 -10.21 -7.24
N LEU A 270 -2.59 -10.97 -6.22
CA LEU A 270 -3.03 -10.43 -4.93
C LEU A 270 -1.88 -9.76 -4.17
N GLN A 271 -0.67 -10.32 -4.21
CA GLN A 271 0.52 -9.70 -3.61
C GLN A 271 0.80 -8.34 -4.25
N HIS A 272 0.78 -8.26 -5.58
CA HIS A 272 0.99 -7.02 -6.31
C HIS A 272 -0.07 -5.96 -5.97
N ALA A 273 -1.34 -6.37 -5.86
CA ALA A 273 -2.41 -5.49 -5.40
C ALA A 273 -2.21 -5.02 -3.95
N ARG A 274 -1.75 -5.90 -3.05
CA ARG A 274 -1.43 -5.57 -1.66
C ARG A 274 -0.29 -4.56 -1.57
N ASP A 275 0.76 -4.72 -2.37
CA ASP A 275 1.90 -3.80 -2.35
C ASP A 275 1.49 -2.41 -2.86
N ALA A 276 0.53 -2.36 -3.79
CA ALA A 276 -0.09 -1.12 -4.25
C ALA A 276 -1.15 -0.53 -3.29
N MET A 277 -1.37 -1.12 -2.12
CA MET A 277 -2.18 -0.52 -1.03
C MET A 277 -1.36 0.40 -0.14
N ASP A 278 -0.03 0.45 -0.29
CA ASP A 278 0.78 1.51 0.31
C ASP A 278 0.64 2.79 -0.53
N PRO A 279 0.23 3.93 0.07
CA PRO A 279 -0.06 5.13 -0.69
C PRO A 279 1.18 5.74 -1.35
N VAL A 280 2.36 5.62 -0.73
CA VAL A 280 3.61 6.13 -1.30
C VAL A 280 4.03 5.26 -2.49
N ALA A 281 4.02 3.93 -2.32
CA ALA A 281 4.34 2.99 -3.39
C ALA A 281 3.37 3.10 -4.58
N ALA A 282 2.07 3.32 -4.32
CA ALA A 282 1.08 3.47 -5.38
C ALA A 282 1.29 4.75 -6.21
N VAL A 283 1.58 5.87 -5.55
CA VAL A 283 1.88 7.14 -6.24
C VAL A 283 3.22 7.06 -6.97
N GLN A 284 4.25 6.51 -6.32
CA GLN A 284 5.58 6.34 -6.92
C GLN A 284 5.53 5.42 -8.13
N GLY A 285 4.78 4.32 -8.06
CA GLY A 285 4.62 3.38 -9.18
C GLY A 285 4.04 4.04 -10.43
N LEU A 286 3.07 4.96 -10.29
CA LEU A 286 2.54 5.74 -11.41
C LEU A 286 3.57 6.73 -11.96
N ARG A 287 4.33 7.37 -11.07
CA ARG A 287 5.42 8.27 -11.47
C ARG A 287 6.49 7.54 -12.27
N ASP A 288 6.94 6.38 -11.78
CA ASP A 288 7.95 5.53 -12.42
C ASP A 288 7.48 4.97 -13.76
N ALA A 289 6.17 4.76 -13.92
CA ALA A 289 5.54 4.38 -15.19
C ALA A 289 5.45 5.53 -16.21
N GLY A 290 5.89 6.74 -15.85
CA GLY A 290 5.82 7.92 -16.73
C GLY A 290 4.44 8.56 -16.80
N GLU A 291 3.60 8.37 -15.77
CA GLU A 291 2.23 8.91 -15.69
C GLU A 291 2.09 9.96 -14.57
N PRO A 292 2.85 11.08 -14.61
CA PRO A 292 2.92 12.02 -13.49
C PRO A 292 1.58 12.70 -13.15
N GLU A 293 0.74 12.98 -14.15
CA GLU A 293 -0.60 13.54 -13.95
C GLU A 293 -1.52 12.58 -13.17
N GLN A 294 -1.44 11.28 -13.48
CA GLN A 294 -2.20 10.26 -12.76
C GLN A 294 -1.64 10.07 -11.35
N ALA A 295 -0.31 10.09 -11.18
CA ALA A 295 0.35 10.02 -9.90
C ALA A 295 -0.09 11.18 -8.98
N LEU A 296 -0.08 12.42 -9.49
CA LEU A 296 -0.51 13.60 -8.75
C LEU A 296 -2.01 13.56 -8.42
N SER A 297 -2.85 13.12 -9.36
CA SER A 297 -4.29 12.91 -9.13
C SER A 297 -4.57 11.86 -8.05
N LEU A 298 -3.82 10.75 -8.05
CA LEU A 298 -3.91 9.72 -7.01
C LEU A 298 -3.43 10.24 -5.66
N ALA A 299 -2.31 10.96 -5.62
CA ALA A 299 -1.79 11.55 -4.39
C ALA A 299 -2.80 12.52 -3.75
N ARG A 300 -3.45 13.37 -4.57
CA ARG A 300 -4.54 14.23 -4.10
C ARG A 300 -5.69 13.42 -3.51
N ALA A 301 -6.08 12.30 -4.12
CA ALA A 301 -7.13 11.42 -3.59
C ALA A 301 -6.74 10.78 -2.25
N VAL A 302 -5.50 10.33 -2.10
CA VAL A 302 -4.96 9.83 -0.82
C VAL A 302 -5.06 10.91 0.26
N LEU A 303 -4.63 12.13 -0.07
CA LEU A 303 -4.58 13.26 0.86
C LEU A 303 -5.96 13.82 1.26
N VAL A 304 -7.00 13.51 0.50
CA VAL A 304 -8.40 13.78 0.88
C VAL A 304 -8.85 12.81 1.98
N ASP A 305 -8.50 11.53 1.87
CA ASP A 305 -8.87 10.51 2.85
C ASP A 305 -8.10 10.70 4.18
N ALA A 306 -6.79 10.98 4.12
CA ALA A 306 -5.99 11.31 5.30
C ALA A 306 -4.72 12.10 4.95
N PRO A 307 -4.27 13.05 5.81
CA PRO A 307 -2.98 13.71 5.63
C PRO A 307 -1.82 12.70 5.81
N HIS A 308 -0.90 12.66 4.85
CA HIS A 308 0.26 11.78 4.90
C HIS A 308 1.52 12.54 4.46
N TYR A 309 2.50 12.66 5.36
CA TYR A 309 3.71 13.47 5.12
C TYR A 309 4.47 13.03 3.87
N ASP A 310 4.80 11.74 3.76
CA ASP A 310 5.64 11.27 2.64
C ASP A 310 4.91 11.40 1.28
N VAL A 311 3.58 11.28 1.27
CA VAL A 311 2.76 11.54 0.06
C VAL A 311 2.72 13.02 -0.28
N LEU A 312 2.67 13.93 0.70
CA LEU A 312 2.75 15.38 0.44
C LEU A 312 4.08 15.76 -0.19
N VAL A 313 5.19 15.24 0.34
CA VAL A 313 6.52 15.48 -0.21
C VAL A 313 6.63 14.91 -1.62
N LEU A 314 6.21 13.65 -1.83
CA LEU A 314 6.23 13.03 -3.15
C LEU A 314 5.34 13.78 -4.16
N ALA A 315 4.13 14.16 -3.77
CA ALA A 315 3.22 14.92 -4.62
C ALA A 315 3.81 16.29 -4.98
N ALA A 316 4.49 16.96 -4.05
CA ALA A 316 5.17 18.22 -4.34
C ALA A 316 6.33 18.02 -5.33
N THR A 317 7.12 16.96 -5.17
CA THR A 317 8.18 16.61 -6.10
C THR A 317 7.63 16.36 -7.49
N ILE A 318 6.55 15.58 -7.63
CA ILE A 318 5.88 15.33 -8.92
C ILE A 318 5.34 16.64 -9.51
N ALA A 319 4.62 17.42 -8.69
CA ALA A 319 4.02 18.68 -9.13
C ALA A 319 5.06 19.60 -9.76
N TYR A 320 6.21 19.72 -9.11
CA TYR A 320 7.29 20.59 -9.56
C TYR A 320 8.13 19.99 -10.71
N GLN A 321 8.64 18.76 -10.56
CA GLN A 321 9.61 18.18 -11.50
C GLN A 321 8.95 17.64 -12.77
N ASP A 322 7.73 17.12 -12.67
CA ASP A 322 7.14 16.34 -13.75
C ASP A 322 5.95 17.06 -14.41
N THR A 323 5.24 17.93 -13.68
CA THR A 323 4.06 18.67 -14.21
C THR A 323 4.25 20.18 -14.30
N ALA A 324 5.44 20.70 -13.96
CA ALA A 324 5.76 22.14 -14.00
C ALA A 324 4.78 23.04 -13.21
N ALA A 325 4.32 22.57 -12.05
CA ALA A 325 3.36 23.23 -11.16
C ALA A 325 4.01 23.63 -9.81
N PRO A 326 4.97 24.58 -9.79
CA PRO A 326 5.74 24.91 -8.59
C PRO A 326 4.93 25.52 -7.44
N LEU A 327 3.86 26.27 -7.74
CA LEU A 327 3.00 26.87 -6.70
C LEU A 327 2.20 25.82 -5.94
N GLU A 328 1.74 24.79 -6.63
CA GLU A 328 1.10 23.64 -6.00
C GLU A 328 2.12 22.88 -5.15
N ALA A 329 3.34 22.66 -5.66
CA ALA A 329 4.40 22.03 -4.90
C ALA A 329 4.69 22.75 -3.57
N LEU A 330 4.83 24.08 -3.59
CA LEU A 330 5.02 24.86 -2.36
C LEU A 330 3.84 24.72 -1.40
N THR A 331 2.60 24.72 -1.90
CA THR A 331 1.40 24.54 -1.08
C THR A 331 1.35 23.17 -0.42
N LEU A 332 1.75 22.11 -1.13
CA LEU A 332 1.85 20.75 -0.59
C LEU A 332 2.96 20.63 0.46
N LEU A 333 4.10 21.29 0.23
CA LEU A 333 5.22 21.31 1.16
C LEU A 333 4.93 22.11 2.42
N ASP A 334 4.21 23.24 2.31
CA ASP A 334 3.73 24.01 3.46
C ASP A 334 2.87 23.10 4.37
N ARG A 335 1.95 22.32 3.79
CA ARG A 335 1.16 21.33 4.54
C ARG A 335 2.01 20.20 5.13
N ALA A 336 3.06 19.75 4.45
CA ALA A 336 3.98 18.73 4.98
C ALA A 336 4.71 19.26 6.22
N VAL A 337 5.19 20.51 6.17
CA VAL A 337 5.81 21.20 7.30
C VAL A 337 4.84 21.36 8.47
N GLU A 338 3.57 21.69 8.21
CA GLU A 338 2.54 21.78 9.26
C GLU A 338 2.31 20.45 9.99
N ILE A 339 2.34 19.32 9.27
CA ILE A 339 2.14 17.98 9.85
C ILE A 339 3.37 17.51 10.63
N ALA A 340 4.58 17.76 10.12
CA ALA A 340 5.81 17.34 10.76
C ALA A 340 6.90 18.43 10.71
N PRO A 341 6.84 19.44 11.58
CA PRO A 341 7.77 20.59 11.56
C PRO A 341 9.23 20.24 11.82
N ASP A 342 9.50 19.10 12.44
CA ASP A 342 10.87 18.66 12.78
C ASP A 342 11.54 17.87 11.64
N ARG A 343 10.76 17.47 10.61
CA ARG A 343 11.30 16.74 9.45
C ARG A 343 11.89 17.73 8.44
N VAL A 344 13.15 17.53 8.10
CA VAL A 344 13.95 18.48 7.31
C VAL A 344 13.74 18.35 5.81
N GLU A 345 13.15 17.24 5.36
CA GLU A 345 12.99 16.89 3.96
C GLU A 345 12.08 17.89 3.24
N ALA A 346 10.94 18.27 3.83
CA ALA A 346 10.04 19.25 3.23
C ALA A 346 10.69 20.63 3.05
N TYR A 347 11.51 21.08 4.01
CA TYR A 347 12.28 22.32 3.87
C TYR A 347 13.34 22.24 2.76
N GLY A 348 13.97 21.08 2.60
CA GLY A 348 14.91 20.84 1.50
C GLY A 348 14.22 20.97 0.14
N GLU A 349 13.05 20.33 0.00
CA GLU A 349 12.25 20.42 -1.22
C GLU A 349 11.72 21.84 -1.47
N GLN A 350 11.32 22.60 -0.44
CA GLN A 350 10.95 24.01 -0.61
C GLN A 350 12.11 24.83 -1.20
N MET A 351 13.33 24.61 -0.72
CA MET A 351 14.52 25.26 -1.27
C MET A 351 14.81 24.82 -2.71
N SER A 352 14.57 23.55 -3.05
CA SER A 352 14.71 23.03 -4.42
C SER A 352 13.71 23.66 -5.37
N VAL A 353 12.45 23.84 -4.95
CA VAL A 353 11.40 24.47 -5.77
C VAL A 353 11.74 25.92 -6.09
N VAL A 354 12.23 26.69 -5.10
CA VAL A 354 12.59 28.10 -5.30
C VAL A 354 13.90 28.27 -6.09
N ALA A 355 14.74 27.24 -6.14
CA ALA A 355 16.01 27.29 -6.86
C ALA A 355 15.84 27.41 -8.39
N ILE A 356 14.80 26.82 -8.97
CA ILE A 356 14.52 26.97 -10.41
C ILE A 356 13.81 28.31 -10.63
N GLY A 357 14.40 29.14 -11.49
CA GLY A 357 13.97 30.52 -11.75
C GLY A 357 12.53 30.65 -12.26
N GLU A 358 11.92 29.57 -12.75
CA GLU A 358 10.56 29.52 -13.30
C GLU A 358 9.49 29.95 -12.29
N VAL A 359 9.65 29.62 -11.01
CA VAL A 359 8.68 30.04 -9.96
C VAL A 359 8.61 31.56 -9.88
N TRP A 360 9.75 32.24 -9.99
CA TRP A 360 9.80 33.68 -9.92
C TRP A 360 9.28 34.35 -11.20
N ALA A 361 9.53 33.75 -12.37
CA ALA A 361 8.95 34.21 -13.62
C ALA A 361 7.40 34.10 -13.59
N VAL A 362 6.87 32.99 -13.07
CA VAL A 362 5.42 32.79 -12.85
C VAL A 362 4.88 33.81 -11.84
N VAL A 363 5.60 34.05 -10.74
CA VAL A 363 5.22 35.03 -9.73
C VAL A 363 5.26 36.46 -10.29
N GLN A 364 6.27 36.82 -11.08
CA GLN A 364 6.34 38.12 -11.76
C GLN A 364 5.18 38.30 -12.75
N ALA A 365 4.84 37.28 -13.52
CA ALA A 365 3.71 37.29 -14.45
C ALA A 365 2.35 37.39 -13.74
N LEU A 366 2.18 36.74 -12.58
CA LEU A 366 0.96 36.84 -11.78
C LEU A 366 0.86 38.18 -11.02
N LEU A 367 1.99 38.74 -10.58
CA LEU A 367 2.06 40.02 -9.88
C LEU A 367 1.97 41.23 -10.80
N SER A 368 2.33 41.11 -12.09
CA SER A 368 2.03 42.17 -13.06
C SER A 368 0.53 42.46 -13.18
N ASP A 369 -0.33 41.50 -12.79
CA ASP A 369 -1.79 41.62 -12.79
C ASP A 369 -2.44 41.76 -11.39
N ALA A 370 -1.70 41.57 -10.28
CA ALA A 370 -2.26 41.54 -8.92
C ALA A 370 -1.58 42.54 -7.96
N ILE A 371 -2.39 43.42 -7.34
CA ILE A 371 -1.99 44.59 -6.55
C ILE A 371 -1.39 44.25 -5.16
N ASP A 372 -1.32 42.99 -4.73
CA ASP A 372 -1.01 42.68 -3.32
C ASP A 372 0.33 41.94 -3.11
N ASP A 373 1.30 42.64 -2.51
CA ASP A 373 2.62 42.15 -2.07
C ASP A 373 2.58 41.02 -1.00
N SER A 374 1.38 40.56 -0.64
CA SER A 374 1.16 39.51 0.35
C SER A 374 1.79 38.17 -0.06
N PHE A 375 1.72 37.80 -1.34
CA PHE A 375 2.30 36.55 -1.84
C PHE A 375 3.83 36.57 -1.79
N THR A 376 4.46 37.66 -2.25
CA THR A 376 5.93 37.82 -2.25
C THR A 376 6.50 37.74 -0.84
N ARG A 377 5.84 38.37 0.13
CA ARG A 377 6.23 38.30 1.55
C ARG A 377 6.09 36.88 2.11
N ARG A 378 5.04 36.15 1.73
CA ARG A 378 4.86 34.76 2.16
C ARG A 378 5.96 33.87 1.59
N LEU A 379 6.27 34.00 0.30
CA LEU A 379 7.34 33.25 -0.35
C LEU A 379 8.70 33.55 0.29
N ASP A 380 9.01 34.81 0.56
CA ASP A 380 10.25 35.20 1.26
C ASP A 380 10.33 34.58 2.67
N ALA A 381 9.23 34.62 3.43
CA ALA A 381 9.16 34.00 4.75
C ALA A 381 9.34 32.47 4.68
N THR A 382 8.71 31.80 3.71
CA THR A 382 8.85 30.35 3.49
C THR A 382 10.29 29.99 3.17
N VAL A 383 10.93 30.68 2.22
CA VAL A 383 12.33 30.42 1.81
C VAL A 383 13.30 30.66 2.95
N GLN A 384 13.16 31.77 3.66
CA GLN A 384 14.00 32.06 4.82
C GLN A 384 13.83 31.01 5.91
N THR A 385 12.58 30.63 6.23
CA THR A 385 12.29 29.61 7.25
C THR A 385 12.89 28.26 6.86
N ALA A 386 12.66 27.82 5.62
CA ALA A 386 13.18 26.57 5.08
C ALA A 386 14.70 26.53 5.17
N PHE A 387 15.38 27.58 4.70
CA PHE A 387 16.84 27.65 4.76
C PHE A 387 17.36 27.55 6.19
N HIS A 388 16.77 28.26 7.16
CA HIS A 388 17.25 28.26 8.54
C HIS A 388 16.96 26.96 9.30
N ARG A 389 15.90 26.24 8.94
CA ARG A 389 15.54 24.94 9.52
C ARG A 389 16.45 23.80 9.03
N LEU A 390 17.12 23.98 7.88
CA LEU A 390 18.03 22.98 7.35
C LEU A 390 19.32 22.83 8.21
N PRO A 391 19.80 21.59 8.41
CA PRO A 391 21.14 21.31 8.92
C PRO A 391 22.22 22.04 8.11
N ARG A 392 23.36 22.39 8.75
CA ARG A 392 24.42 23.18 8.11
C ARG A 392 24.92 22.58 6.79
N ALA A 393 25.01 21.25 6.70
CA ALA A 393 25.41 20.55 5.48
C ALA A 393 24.43 20.81 4.31
N LEU A 394 23.12 20.69 4.57
CA LEU A 394 22.08 20.94 3.57
C LEU A 394 21.96 22.43 3.22
N ARG A 395 22.13 23.33 4.19
CA ARG A 395 22.25 24.77 3.91
C ARG A 395 23.38 25.10 2.93
N GLY A 396 24.51 24.38 3.02
CA GLY A 396 25.61 24.53 2.07
C GLY A 396 25.17 24.26 0.63
N ARG A 397 24.43 23.16 0.41
CA ARG A 397 23.86 22.77 -0.88
C ARG A 397 22.86 23.80 -1.43
N HIS A 398 22.01 24.37 -0.56
CA HIS A 398 20.98 25.34 -0.96
C HIS A 398 21.41 26.81 -0.85
N ALA A 399 22.67 27.09 -0.54
CA ALA A 399 23.19 28.46 -0.45
C ALA A 399 23.08 29.25 -1.77
N PRO A 400 23.37 28.68 -2.96
CA PRO A 400 23.19 29.40 -4.22
C PRO A 400 21.73 29.80 -4.45
N ALA A 401 20.78 28.89 -4.18
CA ALA A 401 19.36 29.15 -4.30
C ALA A 401 18.89 30.31 -3.40
N MET A 402 19.35 30.33 -2.14
CA MET A 402 19.06 31.42 -1.20
C MET A 402 19.67 32.75 -1.66
N ALA A 403 20.91 32.74 -2.17
CA ALA A 403 21.57 33.93 -2.69
C ALA A 403 20.86 34.48 -3.95
N SER A 404 20.46 33.62 -4.88
CA SER A 404 19.67 33.98 -6.05
C SER A 404 18.29 34.52 -5.67
N HIS A 405 17.64 33.97 -4.63
CA HIS A 405 16.40 34.54 -4.09
C HIS A 405 16.62 35.96 -3.55
N LEU A 406 17.69 36.22 -2.81
CA LEU A 406 18.02 37.57 -2.33
C LEU A 406 18.27 38.56 -3.48
N ILE A 407 18.95 38.13 -4.55
CA ILE A 407 19.12 38.94 -5.77
C ILE A 407 17.76 39.30 -6.37
N ARG A 408 16.87 38.32 -6.51
CA ARG A 408 15.51 38.51 -7.07
C ARG A 408 14.65 39.47 -6.25
N GLN A 409 14.85 39.53 -4.93
CA GLN A 409 14.20 40.50 -4.03
C GLN A 409 14.83 41.91 -4.10
N GLY A 410 15.82 42.14 -4.96
CA GLY A 410 16.57 43.40 -5.05
C GLY A 410 17.55 43.62 -3.89
N ARG A 411 17.74 42.63 -2.99
CA ARG A 411 18.64 42.69 -1.83
C ARG A 411 20.07 42.31 -2.22
N VAL A 412 20.57 42.90 -3.30
CA VAL A 412 21.84 42.50 -3.95
C VAL A 412 23.05 42.62 -3.00
N ARG A 413 23.10 43.65 -2.15
CA ARG A 413 24.18 43.79 -1.14
C ARG A 413 24.19 42.66 -0.13
N GLU A 414 23.02 42.21 0.31
CA GLU A 414 22.88 41.11 1.24
C GLU A 414 23.22 39.78 0.58
N ALA A 415 22.80 39.58 -0.69
CA ALA A 415 23.18 38.43 -1.49
C ALA A 415 24.71 38.33 -1.64
N ASN A 416 25.40 39.45 -1.90
CA ASN A 416 26.86 39.49 -2.02
C ASN A 416 27.54 39.06 -0.72
N ALA A 417 27.13 39.64 0.42
CA ALA A 417 27.67 39.28 1.73
C ALA A 417 27.38 37.82 2.10
N PHE A 418 26.18 37.32 1.75
CA PHE A 418 25.77 35.94 1.97
C PHE A 418 26.58 34.95 1.14
N ALA A 419 26.73 35.21 -0.17
CA ALA A 419 27.52 34.38 -1.08
C ALA A 419 28.98 34.34 -0.64
N HIS A 420 29.56 35.50 -0.30
CA HIS A 420 30.90 35.57 0.28
C HIS A 420 31.03 34.70 1.54
N LYS A 421 30.10 34.79 2.49
CA LYS A 421 30.13 33.96 3.71
C LYS A 421 30.14 32.45 3.40
N TRP A 422 29.37 32.00 2.41
CA TRP A 422 29.24 30.59 2.05
C TRP A 422 30.27 30.08 1.04
N LEU A 423 31.04 30.99 0.42
CA LEU A 423 32.21 30.67 -0.38
C LEU A 423 33.47 30.43 0.47
N HIS A 424 33.45 30.80 1.76
CA HIS A 424 34.59 30.63 2.65
C HIS A 424 34.36 29.49 3.65
N ASP A 425 35.25 28.51 3.66
CA ASP A 425 35.38 27.55 4.76
C ASP A 425 36.45 28.05 5.74
N GLY A 426 36.02 28.81 6.74
CA GLY A 426 36.92 29.53 7.64
C GLY A 426 37.66 30.66 6.93
N LYS A 427 38.93 30.45 6.58
CA LYS A 427 39.77 31.46 5.90
C LYS A 427 39.99 31.18 4.41
N THR A 428 39.60 30.00 3.92
CA THR A 428 39.91 29.56 2.56
C THR A 428 38.71 29.78 1.63
N LEU A 429 38.95 30.42 0.48
CA LEU A 429 37.95 30.56 -0.58
C LEU A 429 37.80 29.22 -1.32
N MET A 430 36.58 28.70 -1.36
CA MET A 430 36.21 27.49 -2.09
C MET A 430 35.92 27.83 -3.56
N TRP A 431 36.98 28.10 -4.33
CA TRP A 431 36.87 28.49 -5.75
C TRP A 431 36.17 27.45 -6.63
N TRP A 432 36.13 26.17 -6.21
CA TRP A 432 35.48 25.08 -6.93
C TRP A 432 33.95 25.06 -6.77
N ARG A 433 33.38 25.94 -5.93
CA ARG A 433 31.92 26.12 -5.80
C ARG A 433 31.39 27.03 -6.91
N PHE A 434 31.40 26.52 -8.15
CA PHE A 434 31.00 27.29 -9.33
C PHE A 434 29.57 27.82 -9.23
N ASP A 435 28.66 27.00 -8.71
CA ASP A 435 27.28 27.36 -8.35
C ASP A 435 27.18 28.71 -7.62
N LEU A 436 27.97 28.88 -6.57
CA LEU A 436 27.93 30.07 -5.71
C LEU A 436 28.84 31.19 -6.22
N MET A 437 29.93 30.84 -6.92
CA MET A 437 30.83 31.81 -7.57
C MET A 437 30.13 32.58 -8.69
N ILE A 438 29.30 31.90 -9.50
CA ILE A 438 28.48 32.55 -10.54
C ILE A 438 27.54 33.56 -9.88
N VAL A 439 26.78 33.14 -8.85
CA VAL A 439 25.89 34.04 -8.11
C VAL A 439 26.67 35.22 -7.51
N TYR A 440 27.87 34.98 -6.99
CA TYR A 440 28.71 36.05 -6.45
C TYR A 440 29.19 37.04 -7.53
N ALA A 441 29.58 36.56 -8.71
CA ALA A 441 29.89 37.42 -9.86
C ALA A 441 28.68 38.26 -10.28
N THR A 442 27.49 37.64 -10.38
CA THR A 442 26.23 38.34 -10.66
C THR A 442 25.97 39.46 -9.65
N THR A 443 26.21 39.23 -8.35
CA THR A 443 26.03 40.31 -7.36
C THR A 443 27.01 41.47 -7.55
N PHE A 444 28.25 41.23 -8.01
CA PHE A 444 29.17 42.32 -8.33
C PHE A 444 28.70 43.11 -9.53
N TRP A 445 28.24 42.42 -10.57
CA TRP A 445 27.68 43.05 -11.77
C TRP A 445 26.53 43.99 -11.42
N LEU A 446 25.52 43.47 -10.71
CA LEU A 446 24.33 44.23 -10.29
C LEU A 446 24.62 45.36 -9.29
N LEU A 447 25.80 45.39 -8.66
CA LEU A 447 26.27 46.48 -7.80
C LEU A 447 27.11 47.54 -8.54
N GLY A 448 27.26 47.43 -9.86
CA GLY A 448 28.12 48.31 -10.68
C GLY A 448 29.62 48.07 -10.46
N ARG A 449 29.99 46.91 -9.90
CA ARG A 449 31.36 46.52 -9.58
C ARG A 449 31.94 45.63 -10.70
N HIS A 450 31.90 46.15 -11.92
CA HIS A 450 32.18 45.39 -13.14
C HIS A 450 33.59 44.76 -13.15
N ALA A 451 34.61 45.49 -12.71
CA ALA A 451 35.97 44.97 -12.62
C ALA A 451 36.07 43.72 -11.71
N GLN A 452 35.37 43.72 -10.57
CA GLN A 452 35.31 42.56 -9.69
C GLN A 452 34.51 41.42 -10.30
N ALA A 453 33.40 41.71 -11.00
CA ALA A 453 32.62 40.71 -11.71
C ALA A 453 33.47 39.95 -12.75
N PHE A 454 34.18 40.68 -13.61
CA PHE A 454 35.10 40.09 -14.60
C PHE A 454 36.24 39.29 -13.95
N GLN A 455 36.76 39.74 -12.82
CA GLN A 455 37.79 38.99 -12.08
C GLN A 455 37.26 37.63 -11.61
N VAL A 456 36.04 37.59 -11.05
CA VAL A 456 35.41 36.35 -10.58
C VAL A 456 35.08 35.42 -11.77
N VAL A 457 34.53 35.96 -12.86
CA VAL A 457 34.30 35.22 -14.12
C VAL A 457 35.60 34.57 -14.63
N GLY A 458 36.71 35.31 -14.61
CA GLY A 458 38.03 34.78 -14.98
C GLY A 458 38.46 33.59 -14.13
N VAL A 459 38.21 33.64 -12.81
CA VAL A 459 38.48 32.51 -11.89
C VAL A 459 37.59 31.30 -12.20
N ILE A 460 36.31 31.53 -12.50
CA ILE A 460 35.35 30.46 -12.85
C ILE A 460 35.81 29.75 -14.13
N ARG A 461 36.15 30.48 -15.20
CA ARG A 461 36.64 29.90 -16.47
C ARG A 461 37.87 29.03 -16.27
N GLN A 462 38.87 29.54 -15.54
CA GLN A 462 40.09 28.79 -15.25
C GLN A 462 39.79 27.52 -14.43
N GLY A 463 38.87 27.62 -13.47
CA GLY A 463 38.44 26.49 -12.66
C GLY A 463 37.71 25.42 -13.47
N LEU A 464 36.75 25.81 -14.32
CA LEU A 464 35.99 24.88 -15.17
C LEU A 464 36.92 24.15 -16.16
N ALA A 465 37.84 24.86 -16.81
CA ALA A 465 38.85 24.24 -17.70
C ALA A 465 39.68 23.18 -16.96
N ARG A 466 40.16 23.51 -15.75
CA ARG A 466 40.96 22.60 -14.92
C ARG A 466 40.15 21.38 -14.46
N VAL A 467 38.88 21.55 -14.12
CA VAL A 467 38.03 20.44 -13.67
C VAL A 467 37.66 19.50 -14.83
N ARG A 468 37.44 20.06 -16.02
CA ARG A 468 37.21 19.31 -17.27
C ARG A 468 38.41 18.43 -17.63
N GLU A 469 39.62 18.97 -17.51
CA GLU A 469 40.87 18.23 -17.75
C GLU A 469 41.12 17.11 -16.73
N ASN A 470 40.72 17.31 -15.47
CA ASN A 470 40.97 16.35 -14.38
C ASN A 470 39.86 15.32 -14.17
N GLY A 471 38.70 15.46 -14.82
CA GLY A 471 37.55 14.55 -14.68
C GLY A 471 36.97 14.49 -13.26
N SER A 472 37.17 15.53 -12.44
CA SER A 472 36.84 15.53 -11.02
C SER A 472 35.39 15.93 -10.69
N VAL A 473 34.60 16.28 -11.70
CA VAL A 473 33.17 16.64 -11.59
C VAL A 473 32.43 15.99 -12.75
N ASP A 474 31.16 15.65 -12.52
CA ASP A 474 30.27 15.08 -13.54
C ASP A 474 30.12 16.02 -14.75
N ILE A 475 30.10 15.45 -15.95
CA ILE A 475 30.09 16.20 -17.22
C ILE A 475 28.83 17.07 -17.32
N ALA A 476 27.68 16.52 -16.93
CA ALA A 476 26.41 17.26 -16.95
C ALA A 476 26.43 18.50 -16.04
N ALA A 477 27.13 18.42 -14.90
CA ALA A 477 27.28 19.57 -14.01
C ALA A 477 28.22 20.64 -14.58
N ILE A 478 29.29 20.23 -15.28
CA ILE A 478 30.19 21.16 -15.98
C ILE A 478 29.42 21.90 -17.08
N GLU A 479 28.66 21.18 -17.91
CA GLU A 479 27.84 21.75 -18.99
C GLU A 479 26.82 22.76 -18.44
N LEU A 480 26.16 22.46 -17.31
CA LEU A 480 25.26 23.39 -16.65
C LEU A 480 25.98 24.67 -16.17
N TYR A 481 27.16 24.56 -15.57
CA TYR A 481 27.92 25.73 -15.13
C TYR A 481 28.46 26.56 -16.30
N GLU A 482 28.88 25.93 -17.39
CA GLU A 482 29.28 26.62 -18.63
C GLU A 482 28.10 27.38 -19.23
N LEU A 483 26.90 26.79 -19.24
CA LEU A 483 25.66 27.45 -19.69
C LEU A 483 25.32 28.69 -18.83
N LEU A 484 25.31 28.53 -17.50
CA LEU A 484 24.99 29.62 -16.58
C LEU A 484 26.03 30.75 -16.63
N LEU A 485 27.31 30.39 -16.81
CA LEU A 485 28.38 31.38 -17.00
C LEU A 485 28.22 32.13 -18.32
N GLY A 486 27.88 31.41 -19.41
CA GLY A 486 27.60 32.02 -20.71
C GLY A 486 26.46 33.03 -20.63
N GLN A 487 25.35 32.68 -19.97
CA GLN A 487 24.24 33.61 -19.75
C GLN A 487 24.66 34.88 -19.02
N LEU A 488 25.47 34.76 -17.96
CA LEU A 488 25.99 35.92 -17.24
C LEU A 488 26.90 36.78 -18.13
N GLU A 489 27.74 36.15 -18.95
CA GLU A 489 28.64 36.87 -19.86
C GLU A 489 27.87 37.60 -20.97
N ASP A 490 26.82 36.98 -21.51
CA ASP A 490 25.93 37.61 -22.47
C ASP A 490 25.24 38.85 -21.87
N ASP A 491 24.65 38.71 -20.67
CA ASP A 491 24.04 39.82 -19.92
C ASP A 491 25.04 40.97 -19.68
N MET A 492 26.29 40.64 -19.37
CA MET A 492 27.37 41.62 -19.16
C MET A 492 27.72 42.38 -20.44
N THR A 493 27.64 41.73 -21.61
CA THR A 493 27.95 42.36 -22.91
C THR A 493 26.79 43.17 -23.49
N GLU A 494 25.54 42.77 -23.26
CA GLU A 494 24.36 43.51 -23.74
C GLU A 494 24.17 44.86 -23.03
N GLU A 495 24.51 44.95 -21.74
CA GLU A 495 24.43 46.20 -20.97
C GLU A 495 25.61 47.16 -21.22
N GLU A 496 26.79 46.68 -21.62
CA GLU A 496 27.90 47.56 -22.06
C GLU A 496 27.63 48.23 -23.42
N GLY A 497 26.72 47.66 -24.22
CA GLY A 497 26.33 48.18 -25.53
C GLY A 497 25.19 49.21 -25.51
N ARG A 498 24.56 49.46 -24.35
CA ARG A 498 23.52 50.48 -24.13
C ARG A 498 24.08 51.68 -23.38
#